data_AF-A0A9X8VKP3-F1
#
_entry.id   AF-A0A9X8VKP3-F1
#
_cell.length_a   1.000
_cell.length_b   1.000
_cell.length_c   1.000
_cell.angle_alpha   90.00
_cell.angle_beta   90.00
_cell.angle_gamma   90.00
#
_symmetry.space_group_name_H-M   'P 1'
#
loop_
_entity.id
_entity.type
_entity.pdbx_description
1 polymer ?
#
loop_
_entity_poly.entity_id
_entity_poly.type
_entity_poly.pdbx_seq_one_letter_code
_entity_poly.pdbx_strand_id
1 'polypeptide(L)' 'QPLFHASLAPEEYTRLLQENGFRVVDHVVEDPACGGRTVWLAQSIK' A
#
# COMPACT_ATOMS: atom_id res chain seq x y z
N GLN A 1 3.20 -27.34 -0.64
CA GLN A 1 2.04 -26.56 -0.14
C GLN A 1 1.69 -25.51 -1.19
N PRO A 2 0.40 -25.21 -1.45
CA PRO A 2 0.05 -24.11 -2.35
C PRO A 2 0.46 -22.79 -1.69
N LEU A 3 1.31 -22.03 -2.36
CA LEU A 3 1.74 -20.70 -1.93
C LEU A 3 0.65 -19.71 -2.38
N PHE A 4 -0.19 -19.27 -1.46
CA PHE A 4 -1.11 -18.17 -1.72
C PHE A 4 -0.31 -16.88 -1.67
N HIS A 5 -0.06 -16.28 -2.85
CA HIS A 5 0.40 -14.90 -2.94
C HIS A 5 -0.79 -13.96 -2.74
N ALA A 6 -1.38 -13.97 -1.55
CA ALA A 6 -2.32 -12.94 -1.15
C ALA A 6 -1.49 -11.71 -0.76
N SER A 7 -1.73 -10.58 -1.42
CA SER A 7 -1.26 -9.29 -0.93
C SER A 7 -1.78 -9.07 0.49
N LEU A 8 -1.02 -8.35 1.31
CA LEU A 8 -1.50 -7.93 2.63
C LEU A 8 -2.78 -7.10 2.50
N ALA A 9 -3.56 -7.07 3.57
CA ALA A 9 -4.71 -6.17 3.62
C ALA A 9 -4.23 -4.70 3.59
N PRO A 10 -5.01 -3.76 3.02
CA PRO A 10 -4.64 -2.34 3.01
C PRO A 10 -4.31 -1.76 4.39
N GLU A 11 -4.99 -2.24 5.43
CA GLU A 11 -4.78 -1.81 6.82
C GLU A 11 -3.39 -2.24 7.33
N GLU A 12 -2.93 -3.42 6.91
CA GLU A 12 -1.59 -3.92 7.26
C GLU A 12 -0.50 -3.10 6.57
N TYR A 13 -0.67 -2.75 5.30
CA TYR A 13 0.25 -1.83 4.60
C TYR A 13 0.29 -0.45 5.26
N THR A 14 -0.86 0.10 5.62
CA THR A 14 -0.95 1.41 6.28
C THR A 14 -0.20 1.39 7.62
N ARG A 15 -0.41 0.33 8.42
CA ARG A 15 0.28 0.15 9.69
C ARG A 15 1.79 0.04 9.51
N LEU A 16 2.25 -0.80 8.58
CA LEU A 16 3.68 -1.00 8.32
C LEU A 16 4.34 0.30 7.83
N LEU A 17 3.68 1.09 6.98
CA LEU A 17 4.19 2.37 6.52
C LEU A 17 4.37 3.35 7.69
N GLN A 18 3.37 3.44 8.57
CA GLN A 18 3.45 4.29 9.77
C GLN A 18 4.58 3.86 10.71
N GLU A 19 4.69 2.56 11.01
CA GLU A 19 5.75 2.00 11.86
C GLU A 19 7.16 2.28 11.30
N ASN A 20 7.29 2.42 9.98
CA ASN A 20 8.56 2.72 9.31
C ASN A 20 8.84 4.22 9.11
N GLY A 21 7.96 5.11 9.61
CA GLY A 21 8.14 6.56 9.52
C GLY A 21 7.66 7.15 8.19
N PHE A 22 6.61 6.58 7.61
CA PHE A 22 5.91 7.13 6.46
C PHE A 22 4.47 7.45 6.80
N ARG A 23 4.03 8.64 6.41
CA ARG A 23 2.61 9.01 6.41
C ARG A 23 2.01 8.70 5.05
N VAL A 24 0.94 7.91 5.00
CA VAL A 24 0.17 7.70 3.77
C VAL A 24 -0.51 9.01 3.38
N VAL A 25 -0.27 9.44 2.14
CA VAL A 25 -0.85 10.65 1.54
C VAL A 25 -2.06 10.27 0.69
N ASP A 26 -1.96 9.20 -0.09
CA ASP A 26 -3.03 8.70 -0.94
C ASP A 26 -2.91 7.19 -1.17
N HIS A 27 -4.03 6.53 -1.42
CA HIS A 27 -4.11 5.12 -1.74
C HIS A 27 -5.27 4.87 -2.72
N VAL A 28 -4.93 4.41 -3.92
CA VAL A 28 -5.90 4.13 -4.98
C VAL A 28 -5.78 2.66 -5.37
N VAL A 29 -6.85 1.91 -5.13
CA VAL A 29 -6.96 0.51 -5.54
C VAL A 29 -7.38 0.45 -7.00
N GLU A 30 -6.72 -0.40 -7.78
CA GLU A 30 -7.01 -0.63 -9.20
C GLU A 30 -7.13 0.68 -10.01
N ASP A 31 -6.15 1.58 -9.87
CA ASP A 31 -6.16 2.89 -10.50
C ASP A 31 -6.27 2.77 -12.04
N PRO A 32 -7.36 3.25 -12.67
CA PRO A 32 -7.54 3.17 -14.11
C PRO A 32 -6.52 4.00 -14.89
N ALA A 33 -6.00 5.09 -14.29
CA ALA A 33 -4.94 5.89 -14.89
C ALA A 33 -3.58 5.17 -14.82
N CYS A 34 -3.42 4.17 -13.94
CA CYS A 34 -2.23 3.35 -13.78
C CYS A 34 -2.39 1.92 -14.35
N GLY A 35 -3.41 1.69 -15.19
CA GLY A 35 -3.66 0.39 -15.82
C GLY A 35 -4.17 -0.68 -14.83
N GLY A 36 -4.98 -0.28 -13.85
CA GLY A 36 -5.58 -1.18 -12.86
C GLY A 36 -4.64 -1.61 -11.74
N ARG A 37 -3.55 -0.86 -11.49
CA ARG A 37 -2.61 -1.14 -10.41
C ARG A 37 -3.03 -0.46 -9.12
N THR A 38 -2.75 -1.09 -7.99
CA THR A 38 -2.88 -0.44 -6.68
C THR A 38 -1.69 0.49 -6.43
N VAL A 39 -1.96 1.76 -6.19
CA VAL A 39 -0.96 2.81 -5.98
C VAL A 39 -1.00 3.28 -4.53
N TRP A 40 0.17 3.38 -3.91
CA TRP A 40 0.36 3.96 -2.59
C TRP A 40 1.28 5.18 -2.70
N LEU A 41 0.82 6.34 -2.26
CA LEU A 41 1.65 7.54 -2.11
C LEU A 41 1.90 7.77 -0.63
N ALA A 42 3.17 7.83 -0.24
CA ALA A 42 3.54 8.08 1.15
C ALA A 42 4.69 9.09 1.24
N GLN A 43 4.67 9.90 2.29
CA GLN A 43 5.69 10.89 2.59
C GLN A 43 6.53 10.42 3.77
N SER A 44 7.86 10.46 3.63
CA SER A 44 8.77 10.28 4.77
C SER A 44 8.55 11.38 5.78
N ILE A 45 8.34 11.01 7.04
CA ILE A 45 8.20 11.94 8.17
C ILE A 45 9.43 11.94 9.09
N LYS A 46 10.51 11.30 8.64
CA LYS A 46 11.85 11.42 9.23
C LYS A 46 12.53 12.73 8.84
#